data_AF-A0A8J8JDR9-F1
#
_entry.id   AF-A0A8J8JDR9-F1
#
_cell.length_a   1.000
_cell.length_b   1.000
_cell.length_c   1.000
_cell.angle_alpha   90.00
_cell.angle_beta   90.00
_cell.angle_gamma   90.00
#
_symmetry.space_group_name_H-M   'P 1'
#
loop_
_entity.id
_entity.type
_entity.pdbx_description
1 polymer ?
#
loop_
_entity_poly.entity_id
_entity_poly.type
_entity_poly.pdbx_seq_one_letter_code
_entity_poly.pdbx_strand_id
1 'polypeptide(L)' 'LPYVLTVGAFSIGFSIVLFLFALREIGAMKTGAIFSTSSLIGALFAFLILGENFTLLKAFFGILMFFGVYLLSLE' A
#
# COMPACT_ATOMS: atom_id res chain seq x y z
N LEU A 1 23.01 13.74 -3.20
CA LEU A 1 23.41 12.35 -3.54
C LEU A 1 23.07 11.32 -2.45
N PRO A 2 23.57 11.43 -1.19
CA PRO A 2 23.40 10.37 -0.20
C PRO A 2 21.92 10.13 0.16
N TYR A 3 21.11 11.19 0.24
CA TYR A 3 19.69 11.11 0.56
C TYR A 3 18.86 10.35 -0.50
N VAL A 4 19.18 10.52 -1.78
CA VAL A 4 18.47 9.85 -2.87
C VAL A 4 18.79 8.36 -2.89
N LEU A 5 20.05 8.00 -2.57
CA LEU A 5 20.48 6.62 -2.47
C LEU A 5 19.82 5.89 -1.30
N THR A 6 19.75 6.52 -0.12
CA THR A 6 19.06 5.92 1.04
C THR A 6 17.56 5.78 0.81
N VAL A 7 16.90 6.82 0.27
CA VAL A 7 15.47 6.75 -0.06
C VAL A 7 15.19 5.69 -1.13
N GLY A 8 16.01 5.60 -2.18
CA GLY A 8 15.84 4.57 -3.22
C GLY A 8 16.05 3.14 -2.67
N ALA A 9 17.08 2.94 -1.85
CA ALA A 9 17.39 1.66 -1.24
C ALA A 9 16.28 1.19 -0.29
N PHE A 10 15.76 2.07 0.57
CA PHE A 10 14.69 1.73 1.51
C PHE A 10 13.30 1.68 0.85
N SER A 11 12.98 2.65 -0.01
CA SER A 11 11.64 2.73 -0.60
C SER A 11 11.40 1.68 -1.66
N ILE A 12 12.36 1.47 -2.57
CA ILE A 12 12.17 0.53 -3.70
C ILE A 12 12.86 -0.80 -3.38
N GLY A 13 14.15 -0.77 -3.04
CA GLY A 13 14.94 -1.98 -2.82
C GLY A 13 14.36 -2.86 -1.70
N PHE A 14 14.25 -2.29 -0.50
CA PHE A 14 13.78 -3.02 0.68
C PHE A 14 12.30 -3.45 0.55
N SER A 15 11.45 -2.61 -0.05
CA SER A 15 10.05 -2.96 -0.32
C SER A 15 9.92 -4.17 -1.24
N ILE A 16 10.75 -4.29 -2.29
CA ILE A 16 10.70 -5.44 -3.20
C ILE A 16 11.12 -6.72 -2.49
N VAL A 17 12.17 -6.67 -1.66
CA VAL A 17 12.65 -7.84 -0.90
C VAL A 17 11.56 -8.36 0.03
N LEU A 18 10.90 -7.47 0.77
CA LEU A 18 9.77 -7.83 1.65
C LEU A 18 8.58 -8.39 0.86
N PHE A 19 8.26 -7.81 -0.30
CA PHE A 19 7.19 -8.30 -1.15
C PHE A 19 7.48 -9.72 -1.66
N LEU A 20 8.71 -9.99 -2.08
CA LEU A 20 9.16 -11.32 -2.51
C LEU A 20 9.16 -12.33 -1.36
N PHE A 21 9.48 -11.89 -0.14
CA PHE A 21 9.40 -12.73 1.06
C PHE A 21 7.95 -13.12 1.34
N ALA A 22 7.04 -12.14 1.34
CA ALA A 22 5.62 -12.40 1.52
C ALA A 22 5.08 -13.34 0.44
N LEU A 23 5.52 -13.19 -0.82
CA LEU A 23 5.11 -14.07 -1.93
C LEU A 23 5.44 -15.53 -1.66
N ARG A 24 6.56 -15.79 -0.97
CA ARG A 24 7.02 -17.15 -0.64
C ARG A 24 6.28 -17.76 0.54
N GLU A 25 5.89 -16.97 1.55
CA GLU A 25 5.22 -17.52 2.74
C GLU A 25 3.71 -17.66 2.57
N ILE A 26 3.02 -16.63 2.08
CA ILE A 26 1.55 -16.56 2.05
C ILE A 26 0.95 -16.72 0.64
N GLY A 27 1.80 -16.82 -0.40
CA GLY A 27 1.40 -17.02 -1.79
C GLY A 27 0.93 -15.74 -2.51
N ALA A 28 0.76 -15.84 -3.83
CA ALA A 28 0.49 -14.70 -4.72
C ALA A 28 -0.86 -14.00 -4.49
N MET A 29 -1.91 -14.76 -4.14
CA MET A 29 -3.24 -14.21 -3.93
C MET A 29 -3.30 -13.31 -2.67
N LYS A 30 -2.89 -13.84 -1.51
CA LYS A 30 -2.90 -13.10 -0.24
C LYS A 30 -1.93 -11.92 -0.26
N THR A 31 -0.74 -12.07 -0.84
CA THR A 31 0.20 -10.94 -0.98
C THR A 31 -0.35 -9.82 -1.83
N GLY A 32 -0.96 -10.11 -2.98
CA GLY A 32 -1.57 -9.08 -3.83
C GLY A 32 -2.69 -8.33 -3.13
N ALA A 33 -3.50 -9.05 -2.35
CA ALA A 33 -4.55 -8.44 -1.53
C ALA A 33 -3.98 -7.50 -0.47
N ILE A 34 -3.02 -7.96 0.34
CA ILE A 34 -2.40 -7.14 1.39
C ILE A 34 -1.64 -5.95 0.78
N PHE A 35 -0.95 -6.15 -0.34
CA PHE A 35 -0.19 -5.09 -1.00
C PHE A 35 -1.10 -3.98 -1.55
N SER A 36 -2.34 -4.29 -1.90
CA SER A 36 -3.32 -3.29 -2.35
C SER A 36 -3.64 -2.24 -1.26
N THR A 37 -3.41 -2.56 0.02
CA THR A 37 -3.50 -1.59 1.14
C THR A 37 -2.51 -0.42 0.99
N SER A 38 -1.41 -0.61 0.26
CA SER A 38 -0.44 0.46 -0.01
C SER A 38 -1.07 1.66 -0.71
N SER A 39 -2.05 1.44 -1.61
CA SER A 39 -2.76 2.52 -2.30
C SER A 39 -3.58 3.38 -1.32
N LEU A 40 -4.13 2.75 -0.29
CA LEU A 40 -4.90 3.41 0.77
C LEU A 40 -4.00 4.31 1.64
N ILE A 41 -2.81 3.80 1.99
CA ILE A 41 -1.77 4.58 2.68
C ILE A 41 -1.27 5.72 1.78
N GLY A 42 -1.08 5.47 0.48
CA GLY A 42 -0.69 6.49 -0.49
C GLY A 42 -1.71 7.63 -0.59
N ALA A 43 -3.00 7.29 -0.62
CA ALA A 43 -4.08 8.28 -0.59
C ALA A 43 -4.07 9.10 0.71
N LEU A 44 -3.87 8.45 1.87
CA LEU A 44 -3.70 9.12 3.17
C LEU A 44 -2.56 10.15 3.15
N PHE A 45 -1.39 9.77 2.63
CA PHE A 45 -0.26 10.69 2.48
C PHE A 45 -0.51 11.78 1.45
N ALA A 46 -1.26 11.51 0.37
CA ALA A 46 -1.65 12.54 -0.60
C ALA A 46 -2.55 13.60 0.05
N PHE A 47 -3.47 13.22 0.93
CA PHE A 47 -4.27 14.19 1.69
C PHE A 47 -3.44 14.98 2.69
N LEU A 48 -2.57 14.31 3.45
CA LEU A 48 -1.79 14.94 4.54
C LEU A 48 -0.64 15.83 4.04
N ILE A 49 0.10 15.38 3.02
CA ILE A 49 1.31 16.07 2.54
C ILE A 49 0.99 16.97 1.34
N LEU A 50 0.21 16.46 0.37
CA LEU A 50 -0.10 17.19 -0.85
C LEU A 50 -1.27 18.17 -0.68
N GLY A 51 -2.03 18.06 0.42
CA GLY A 51 -3.17 18.92 0.70
C GLY A 51 -4.34 18.71 -0.27
N GLU A 52 -4.45 17.52 -0.87
CA GLU A 52 -5.57 17.21 -1.75
C GLU A 52 -6.92 17.34 -1.02
N ASN A 53 -7.94 17.84 -1.73
CA ASN A 53 -9.29 17.92 -1.18
C ASN A 53 -9.82 16.52 -0.82
N PHE A 54 -10.13 16.36 0.46
CA PHE A 54 -10.76 15.18 1.01
C PHE A 54 -12.28 15.26 0.80
N THR A 55 -12.80 14.46 -0.11
CA THR A 55 -14.24 14.37 -0.37
C THR A 55 -14.83 13.16 0.34
N LEU A 56 -16.06 13.28 0.85
CA LEU A 56 -16.82 12.16 1.43
C LEU A 56 -16.88 10.93 0.49
N LEU A 57 -16.92 11.17 -0.83
CA LEU A 57 -16.89 10.11 -1.84
C LEU A 57 -15.56 9.34 -1.84
N LYS A 58 -14.41 10.03 -1.70
CA LYS A 58 -13.09 9.39 -1.62
C LYS A 58 -12.98 8.55 -0.34
N ALA A 59 -13.55 9.03 0.77
CA ALA A 59 -13.61 8.28 2.03
C ALA A 59 -14.43 6.99 1.87
N PHE A 60 -15.59 7.07 1.21
CA PHE A 60 -16.43 5.91 0.93
C PHE A 60 -15.72 4.86 0.08
N PHE A 61 -15.06 5.27 -1.00
CA PHE A 61 -14.26 4.35 -1.83
C PHE A 61 -13.07 3.76 -1.06
N GLY A 62 -12.43 4.53 -0.17
CA GLY A 62 -11.39 4.03 0.72
C GLY A 62 -11.90 2.91 1.63
N ILE A 63 -13.07 3.09 2.25
CA ILE A 63 -13.70 2.06 3.08
C ILE A 63 -14.05 0.82 2.26
N LEU A 64 -14.63 1.00 1.07
CA LEU A 64 -14.97 -0.10 0.16
C LEU A 64 -13.73 -0.90 -0.26
N MET A 65 -12.63 -0.21 -0.56
CA MET A 65 -11.35 -0.82 -0.93
C MET A 65 -10.75 -1.60 0.26
N PHE A 66 -10.81 -1.05 1.48
CA PHE A 66 -10.37 -1.74 2.69
C PHE A 66 -11.19 -3.01 2.95
N PHE A 67 -12.49 -2.95 2.73
CA PHE A 67 -13.38 -4.11 2.86
C PHE A 67 -13.05 -5.20 1.83
N GLY A 68 -12.75 -4.82 0.59
CA GLY A 68 -12.28 -5.75 -0.44
C GLY A 68 -11.00 -6.48 -0.04
N VAL A 69 -10.00 -5.74 0.47
CA VAL A 69 -8.76 -6.34 0.97
C VAL A 69 -9.02 -7.29 2.15
N TYR A 70 -9.88 -6.89 3.09
CA TYR A 70 -10.24 -7.73 4.24
C TYR A 70 -10.86 -9.05 3.80
N LEU A 71 -11.83 -9.02 2.88
CA LEU A 71 -12.46 -10.23 2.34
C LEU A 71 -11.44 -11.15 1.66
N LEU A 72 -10.62 -10.60 0.77
CA LEU A 72 -9.57 -11.35 0.06
C LEU A 72 -8.47 -11.89 0.98
N SER A 73 -8.27 -11.29 2.15
CA SER A 73 -7.29 -11.77 3.14
C SER A 73 -7.79 -12.95 3.96
N LEU A 74 -9.11 -13.12 4.05
CA LEU A 74 -9.78 -14.12 4.90
C LEU A 74 -9.84 -15.51 4.24
N GLU A 75 -9.79 -15.56 2.91
CA GLU A 75 -9.49 -16.76 2.10
C GLU A 75 -8.00 -17.10 2.19
#